data_AF-A0A952C9W2-F1
#
_entry.id   AF-A0A952C9W2-F1
#
_cell.length_a   1.000
_cell.length_b   1.000
_cell.length_c   1.000
_cell.angle_alpha   90.00
_cell.angle_beta   90.00
_cell.angle_gamma   90.00
#
_symmetry.space_group_name_H-M   'P 1'
#
loop_
_entity.id
_entity.type
_entity.pdbx_description
1 polymer ?
#
loop_
_entity_poly.entity_id
_entity_poly.type
_entity_poly.pdbx_seq_one_letter_code
_entity_poly.pdbx_strand_id
1 'polypeptide(L)'
;HPMGSEFKAGGKLNILVEAASDRNIQRIELFKEENIIQYYEPKSMHVTWKPTDRNKNNSSWYFVRLWLEGEHLAWSSPIWVNTD
;
A
#
# COMPACT_ATOMS: atom_id res chain seq x y z
N HIS A 1 18.97 -5.28 8.98
CA HIS A 1 17.73 -6.01 8.67
C HIS A 1 16.79 -5.07 7.92
N PRO A 2 16.13 -5.51 6.84
CA PRO A 2 15.07 -4.70 6.23
C PRO A 2 14.02 -4.40 7.29
N MET A 3 13.62 -3.14 7.41
CA MET A 3 12.49 -2.77 8.28
C MET A 3 11.20 -3.24 7.63
N GLY A 4 10.21 -3.65 8.44
CA GLY A 4 8.88 -4.05 7.96
C GLY A 4 8.62 -5.56 8.01
N SER A 5 7.71 -6.03 7.15
CA SER A 5 7.31 -7.45 7.05
C SER A 5 7.82 -8.08 5.75
N GLU A 6 7.96 -9.41 5.73
CA GLU A 6 8.40 -10.17 4.57
C GLU A 6 7.44 -11.31 4.27
N PHE A 7 7.09 -11.50 2.98
CA PHE A 7 6.21 -12.55 2.50
C PHE A 7 6.76 -13.19 1.24
N LYS A 8 6.39 -14.47 1.03
CA LYS A 8 6.60 -15.18 -0.22
C LYS A 8 5.30 -15.27 -0.99
N ALA A 9 5.29 -14.78 -2.23
CA ALA A 9 4.12 -14.87 -3.09
C ALA A 9 4.51 -14.80 -4.57
N GLY A 10 4.19 -15.85 -5.33
CA GLY A 10 4.30 -15.87 -6.79
C GLY A 10 3.00 -15.50 -7.49
N GLY A 11 3.08 -14.74 -8.58
CA GLY A 11 1.92 -14.47 -9.45
C GLY A 11 1.02 -13.32 -8.99
N LYS A 12 -0.29 -13.57 -8.86
CA LYS A 12 -1.28 -12.54 -8.50
C LYS A 12 -1.27 -12.30 -6.99
N LEU A 13 -0.89 -11.09 -6.58
CA LEU A 13 -0.93 -10.62 -5.21
C LEU A 13 -2.28 -9.95 -4.93
N ASN A 14 -2.97 -10.39 -3.89
CA ASN A 14 -4.16 -9.71 -3.36
C ASN A 14 -3.74 -8.94 -2.10
N ILE A 15 -3.92 -7.63 -2.11
CA ILE A 15 -3.50 -6.74 -1.03
C ILE A 15 -4.76 -6.23 -0.35
N LEU A 16 -4.78 -6.24 0.99
CA LEU A 16 -5.83 -5.62 1.79
C LEU A 16 -5.24 -4.39 2.46
N VAL A 17 -5.83 -3.24 2.19
CA VAL A 17 -5.51 -1.96 2.83
C VAL A 17 -6.68 -1.58 3.71
N GLU A 18 -6.44 -1.51 5.02
CA GLU A 18 -7.38 -1.01 6.02
C GLU A 18 -6.78 0.24 6.66
N ALA A 19 -7.50 1.35 6.55
CA ALA A 19 -7.05 2.65 7.06
C ALA A 19 -8.18 3.35 7.81
N ALA A 20 -7.83 3.97 8.92
CA ALA A 20 -8.70 4.82 9.72
C ALA A 20 -7.94 6.09 10.11
N SER A 21 -8.63 7.23 10.14
CA SER A 21 -8.08 8.53 10.52
C SER A 21 -9.14 9.37 11.24
N ASP A 22 -8.67 10.37 11.98
CA ASP A 22 -9.49 11.45 12.55
C ASP A 22 -9.96 12.48 11.51
N ARG A 23 -9.47 12.37 10.25
CA ARG A 23 -9.84 13.23 9.13
C ARG A 23 -10.16 12.40 7.89
N ASN A 24 -10.74 13.06 6.88
CA ASN A 24 -11.00 12.40 5.61
C ASN A 24 -9.69 12.01 4.92
N ILE A 25 -9.58 10.74 4.56
CA ILE A 25 -8.55 10.24 3.66
C ILE A 25 -8.96 10.66 2.25
N GLN A 26 -8.24 11.63 1.70
CA GLN A 26 -8.46 12.16 0.37
C GLN A 26 -7.95 11.20 -0.70
N ARG A 27 -6.81 10.56 -0.44
CA ARG A 27 -6.18 9.64 -1.39
C ARG A 27 -5.34 8.58 -0.69
N ILE A 28 -5.40 7.36 -1.22
CA ILE A 28 -4.57 6.22 -0.85
C ILE A 28 -3.75 5.86 -2.07
N GLU A 29 -2.45 5.68 -1.90
CA GLU A 29 -1.53 5.31 -2.97
C GLU A 29 -0.81 4.02 -2.58
N LEU A 30 -0.93 3.00 -3.43
CA LEU A 30 -0.15 1.78 -3.31
C LEU A 30 1.14 1.96 -4.11
N PHE A 31 2.25 1.91 -3.41
CA PHE A 31 3.57 1.91 -4.00
C PHE A 31 4.08 0.48 -4.18
N LYS A 32 4.80 0.29 -5.28
CA LYS A 32 5.71 -0.81 -5.49
C LYS A 32 7.07 -0.21 -5.83
N GLU A 33 8.06 -0.48 -5.00
CA GLU A 33 9.34 0.22 -5.05
C GLU A 33 9.09 1.75 -4.97
N GLU A 34 9.64 2.53 -5.89
CA GLU A 34 9.44 3.99 -5.92
C GLU A 34 8.21 4.44 -6.73
N ASN A 35 7.45 3.50 -7.30
CA ASN A 35 6.38 3.80 -8.24
C ASN A 35 5.00 3.63 -7.62
N ILE A 36 4.10 4.61 -7.85
CA ILE A 36 2.67 4.46 -7.57
C ILE A 36 2.10 3.52 -8.62
N ILE A 37 1.66 2.33 -8.20
CA ILE A 37 1.07 1.35 -9.12
C ILE A 37 -0.45 1.49 -9.18
N GLN A 38 -1.09 1.89 -8.07
CA GLN A 38 -2.53 2.10 -7.98
C GLN A 38 -2.84 3.19 -6.94
N TYR A 39 -3.98 3.85 -7.09
CA TYR A 39 -4.48 4.81 -6.11
C TYR A 39 -6.00 4.73 -5.98
N TYR A 40 -6.52 5.27 -4.88
CA TYR A 40 -7.94 5.34 -4.57
C TYR A 40 -8.27 6.64 -3.82
N GLU A 41 -9.39 7.29 -4.14
CA GLU A 41 -9.81 8.57 -3.55
C GLU A 41 -11.15 8.43 -2.81
N PRO A 42 -11.14 7.89 -1.58
CA PRO A 42 -12.36 7.51 -0.87
C PRO A 42 -13.15 8.68 -0.28
N LYS A 43 -12.48 9.78 0.09
CA LYS A 43 -13.09 10.91 0.83
C LYS A 43 -13.85 10.45 2.08
N SER A 44 -13.25 9.50 2.81
CA SER A 44 -13.83 8.86 4.00
C SER A 44 -12.78 8.78 5.10
N MET A 45 -13.23 8.79 6.35
CA MET A 45 -12.38 8.57 7.53
C MET A 45 -12.00 7.09 7.73
N HIS A 46 -12.80 6.17 7.17
CA HIS A 46 -12.58 4.73 7.26
C HIS A 46 -12.60 4.11 5.86
N VAL A 47 -11.59 3.30 5.55
CA VAL A 47 -11.42 2.75 4.21
C VAL A 47 -10.94 1.30 4.29
N THR A 48 -11.61 0.45 3.51
CA THR A 48 -11.13 -0.88 3.14
C THR A 48 -10.96 -0.91 1.63
N TRP A 49 -9.73 -1.10 1.16
CA TRP A 49 -9.40 -1.14 -0.26
C TRP A 49 -8.63 -2.43 -0.58
N LYS A 50 -8.96 -3.07 -1.70
CA LYS A 50 -8.44 -4.40 -2.07
C LYS A 50 -7.73 -4.39 -3.44
N PRO A 51 -6.61 -3.67 -3.60
CA PRO A 51 -5.89 -3.67 -4.86
C PRO A 51 -5.26 -5.04 -5.13
N THR A 52 -5.03 -5.33 -6.41
CA THR A 52 -4.30 -6.54 -6.81
C THR A 52 -3.15 -6.17 -7.72
N ASP A 53 -2.00 -6.79 -7.53
CA ASP A 53 -0.84 -6.65 -8.42
C ASP A 53 -0.45 -8.01 -9.00
N ARG A 54 0.30 -8.02 -10.09
CA ARG A 54 1.03 -9.22 -10.53
C ARG A 54 2.50 -8.96 -10.33
N ASN A 55 3.07 -9.52 -9.27
CA ASN A 55 4.49 -9.37 -9.05
C ASN A 55 5.24 -10.25 -10.06
N LYS A 56 5.98 -9.60 -10.97
CA LYS A 56 6.85 -10.24 -11.96
C LYS A 56 8.33 -10.24 -11.54
N ASN A 57 8.67 -9.54 -10.46
CA ASN A 57 10.04 -9.37 -10.00
C ASN A 57 10.35 -10.40 -8.91
N ASN A 58 11.61 -10.85 -8.87
CA ASN A 58 12.09 -11.81 -7.86
C ASN A 58 11.94 -11.29 -6.43
N SER A 59 12.07 -9.98 -6.26
CA SER A 59 11.85 -9.28 -5.00
C SER A 59 11.34 -7.87 -5.29
N SER A 60 10.30 -7.45 -4.59
CA SER A 60 9.80 -6.08 -4.58
C SER A 60 9.30 -5.72 -3.19
N TRP A 61 9.25 -4.44 -2.86
CA TRP A 61 8.65 -3.95 -1.63
C TRP A 61 7.46 -3.04 -1.93
N TYR A 62 6.46 -3.12 -1.08
CA TYR A 62 5.21 -2.38 -1.19
C TYR A 62 5.01 -1.55 0.06
N PHE A 63 4.41 -0.38 -0.10
CA PHE A 63 3.90 0.39 1.03
C PHE A 63 2.70 1.22 0.58
N VAL A 64 1.94 1.72 1.56
CA VAL A 64 0.81 2.58 1.29
C VAL A 64 1.12 3.97 1.80
N ARG A 65 0.74 5.00 1.02
CA ARG A 65 0.74 6.39 1.44
C ARG A 65 -0.69 6.93 1.46
N LEU A 66 -1.03 7.64 2.53
CA LEU A 66 -2.33 8.30 2.73
C LEU A 66 -2.14 9.81 2.65
N TRP A 67 -3.01 10.46 1.90
CA TRP A 67 -3.20 11.91 1.90
C TRP A 67 -4.45 12.22 2.68
N LEU A 68 -4.31 12.95 3.78
CA LEU A 68 -5.42 13.41 4.61
C LEU A 68 -5.77 14.86 4.24
N GLU A 69 -6.97 15.26 4.63
CA GLU A 69 -7.39 16.65 4.55
C GLU A 69 -6.47 17.57 5.38
N GLY A 70 -6.02 18.67 4.78
CA GLY A 70 -5.10 19.63 5.41
C GLY A 70 -3.62 19.26 5.32
N GLU A 71 -3.21 18.56 4.25
CA GLU A 71 -1.81 18.25 3.89
C GLU A 71 -1.06 17.29 4.84
N HIS A 72 -1.76 16.55 5.68
CA HIS A 72 -1.12 15.50 6.49
C HIS A 72 -0.89 14.23 5.68
N LEU A 73 0.30 13.66 5.86
CA LEU A 73 0.74 12.43 5.20
C LEU A 73 0.99 11.34 6.25
N ALA A 74 0.50 10.14 5.97
CA ALA A 74 0.84 8.94 6.71
C ALA A 74 1.30 7.85 5.73
N TRP A 75 2.20 6.98 6.17
CA TRP A 75 2.62 5.82 5.38
C TRP A 75 2.71 4.55 6.24
N SER A 76 2.48 3.40 5.61
CA SER A 76 2.73 2.12 6.24
C SER A 76 4.23 1.83 6.31
N SER A 77 4.63 0.89 7.17
CA SER A 77 5.92 0.23 6.99
C SER A 77 5.96 -0.51 5.64
N PRO A 78 7.14 -0.66 5.04
CA PRO A 78 7.28 -1.44 3.82
C PRO A 78 7.02 -2.93 4.07
N ILE A 79 6.53 -3.61 3.04
CA ILE A 79 6.29 -5.04 3.00
C ILE A 79 7.09 -5.61 1.84
N TRP A 80 8.06 -6.47 2.15
CA TRP A 80 8.89 -7.16 1.18
C TRP A 80 8.17 -8.41 0.67
N VAL A 81 8.11 -8.57 -0.64
CA VAL A 81 7.48 -9.70 -1.31
C VAL A 81 8.49 -10.34 -2.25
N ASN A 82 8.84 -11.58 -1.94
CA ASN A 82 9.76 -12.40 -2.72
C ASN A 82 9.00 -13.46 -3.49
N THR A 83 9.38 -13.69 -4.76
CA THR A 83 8.96 -14.87 -5.52
C THR A 83 10.09 -15.89 -5.40
N ASP A 84 9.80 -17.08 -4.90
CA ASP A 84 10.75 -18.20 -4.95
C ASP A 84 11.11 -18.56 -6.39
#